data_AF-A0A1M6PRW8-F1
#
_entry.id   AF-A0A1M6PRW8-F1
#
_cell.length_a   1.000
_cell.length_b   1.000
_cell.length_c   1.000
_cell.angle_alpha   90.00
_cell.angle_beta   90.00
_cell.angle_gamma   90.00
#
_symmetry.space_group_name_H-M   'P 1'
#
loop_
_entity.id
_entity.type
_entity.pdbx_description
1 polymer ?
#
loop_
_entity_poly.entity_id
_entity_poly.type
_entity_poly.pdbx_seq_one_letter_code
_entity_poly.pdbx_strand_id
1 'polypeptide(L)'
;NESITYSGSLLYFNEPDGIKKIYKERSSEMKKINPVDEHVYSIRDEKDREINRYYYENGILQYAKMHHPLGTMELKRVIESSND
;
A
#
# COMPACT_ATOMS: atom_id res chain seq x y z
N ASN A 1 5.37 -23.13 -6.12
CA ASN A 1 4.92 -21.74 -6.33
C ASN A 1 3.77 -21.42 -5.39
N GLU A 2 3.90 -20.33 -4.63
CA GLU A 2 2.78 -19.76 -3.87
C GLU A 2 1.87 -19.00 -4.85
N SER A 3 0.54 -19.09 -4.67
CA SER A 3 -0.42 -18.39 -5.52
C SER A 3 -0.37 -16.88 -5.25
N ILE A 4 -0.35 -16.06 -6.31
CA ILE A 4 -0.44 -14.61 -6.19
C ILE A 4 -1.91 -14.23 -6.08
N THR A 5 -2.33 -13.82 -4.88
CA THR A 5 -3.72 -13.44 -4.60
C THR A 5 -3.96 -11.94 -4.67
N TYR A 6 -2.88 -11.13 -4.61
CA TYR A 6 -2.99 -9.67 -4.64
C TYR A 6 -1.70 -9.04 -5.20
N SER A 7 -1.84 -8.21 -6.22
CA SER A 7 -0.74 -7.44 -6.82
C SER A 7 -0.36 -6.27 -5.91
N GLY A 8 0.94 -6.05 -5.68
CA GLY A 8 1.42 -4.93 -4.88
C GLY A 8 1.08 -3.57 -5.49
N SER A 9 0.92 -3.52 -6.83
CA SER A 9 0.49 -2.31 -7.53
C SER A 9 -0.96 -1.91 -7.23
N LEU A 10 -1.83 -2.86 -6.83
CA LEU A 10 -3.22 -2.56 -6.48
C LEU A 10 -3.34 -1.71 -5.21
N LEU A 11 -2.33 -1.71 -4.33
CA LEU A 11 -2.32 -0.89 -3.12
C LEU A 11 -2.41 0.61 -3.41
N TYR A 12 -2.01 1.04 -4.61
CA TYR A 12 -2.10 2.44 -5.01
C TYR A 12 -3.52 2.87 -5.39
N PHE A 13 -4.49 1.95 -5.36
CA PHE A 13 -5.86 2.19 -5.81
C PHE A 13 -6.88 1.65 -4.82
N ASN A 14 -6.79 0.37 -4.49
CA ASN A 14 -7.82 -0.38 -3.78
C ASN A 14 -7.37 -0.77 -2.38
N GLU A 15 -8.29 -0.73 -1.44
CA GLU A 15 -8.07 -1.22 -0.08
C GLU A 15 -7.83 -2.74 -0.07
N PRO A 16 -6.79 -3.23 0.63
CA PRO A 16 -6.46 -4.65 0.71
C PRO A 16 -7.24 -5.36 1.83
N ASP A 17 -8.57 -5.20 1.89
CA ASP A 17 -9.38 -5.81 2.95
C ASP A 17 -9.29 -7.35 2.94
N GLY A 18 -9.05 -7.93 4.13
CA GLY A 18 -8.79 -9.37 4.30
C GLY A 18 -7.47 -9.89 3.70
N ILE A 19 -6.68 -9.07 3.02
CA ILE A 19 -5.43 -9.48 2.36
C ILE A 19 -4.27 -9.46 3.36
N LYS A 20 -3.54 -10.57 3.44
CA LYS A 20 -2.40 -10.75 4.36
C LYS A 20 -1.04 -10.64 3.69
N LYS A 21 -0.99 -10.90 2.38
CA LYS A 21 0.24 -10.88 1.58
C LYS A 21 -0.04 -10.23 0.23
N ILE A 22 0.94 -9.49 -0.24
CA ILE A 22 0.96 -8.89 -1.57
C ILE A 22 2.17 -9.41 -2.34
N TYR A 23 2.07 -9.44 -3.66
CA TYR A 23 3.19 -9.74 -4.53
C TYR A 23 3.84 -8.46 -5.04
N LYS A 24 5.13 -8.25 -4.76
CA LYS A 24 5.93 -7.15 -5.28
C LYS A 24 6.53 -7.55 -6.61
N GLU A 25 5.99 -7.02 -7.70
CA GLU A 25 6.33 -7.38 -9.07
C GLU A 25 7.78 -7.05 -9.40
N ARG A 26 8.27 -5.88 -8.97
CA ARG A 26 9.65 -5.44 -9.27
C ARG A 26 10.73 -6.34 -8.65
N SER A 27 10.44 -6.98 -7.51
CA SER A 27 11.38 -7.84 -6.80
C SER A 27 11.01 -9.32 -6.86
N SER A 28 9.87 -9.67 -7.48
CA SER A 28 9.32 -11.03 -7.49
C SER A 28 9.16 -11.65 -6.10
N GLU A 29 8.76 -10.85 -5.10
CA GLU A 29 8.67 -11.26 -3.70
C GLU A 29 7.26 -11.16 -3.13
N MET A 30 6.86 -12.12 -2.29
CA MET A 30 5.69 -11.97 -1.42
C MET A 30 6.07 -11.16 -0.18
N LYS A 31 5.33 -10.10 0.13
CA LYS A 31 5.48 -9.33 1.36
C LYS A 31 4.21 -9.39 2.19
N LYS A 32 4.38 -9.41 3.51
CA LYS A 32 3.27 -9.26 4.45
C LYS A 32 2.82 -7.80 4.45
N ILE A 33 1.51 -7.60 4.39
CA ILE A 33 0.86 -6.33 4.69
C ILE A 33 0.12 -6.50 6.02
N ASN A 34 0.19 -5.49 6.88
CA ASN A 34 -0.38 -5.55 8.22
C ASN A 34 -1.42 -4.45 8.36
N PRO A 35 -2.65 -4.77 8.82
CA PRO A 35 -3.55 -3.73 9.30
C PRO A 35 -2.92 -3.07 10.53
N VAL A 36 -2.99 -1.75 10.61
CA VAL A 36 -2.50 -0.98 11.76
C VAL A 36 -3.60 -0.14 12.41
N ASP A 37 -4.65 0.18 11.64
CA ASP A 37 -5.87 0.85 12.10
C ASP A 37 -7.01 0.52 11.11
N GLU A 38 -8.22 0.97 11.40
CA GLU A 38 -9.34 0.92 10.46
C GLU A 38 -8.98 1.65 9.15
N HIS A 39 -9.09 0.96 8.02
CA HIS A 39 -8.69 1.45 6.69
C HIS A 39 -7.22 1.92 6.57
N VAL A 40 -6.33 1.48 7.46
CA VAL A 40 -4.89 1.81 7.41
C VAL A 40 -4.04 0.55 7.47
N TYR A 41 -3.11 0.45 6.52
CA TYR A 41 -2.25 -0.71 6.34
C TYR A 41 -0.79 -0.31 6.21
N SER A 42 0.12 -1.15 6.70
CA SER A 42 1.56 -0.93 6.57
C SER A 42 2.32 -2.16 6.07
N ILE A 43 3.39 -1.88 5.35
CA ILE A 43 4.42 -2.87 5.01
C ILE A 43 5.66 -2.51 5.82
N ARG A 44 6.24 -3.53 6.44
CA ARG A 44 7.46 -3.41 7.25
C ARG A 44 8.58 -4.25 6.65
N ASP A 45 9.82 -3.84 6.90
CA ASP A 45 10.99 -4.62 6.54
C ASP A 45 11.32 -5.69 7.59
N GLU A 46 12.41 -6.44 7.37
CA GLU A 46 12.86 -7.52 8.25
C GLU A 46 13.32 -7.03 9.64
N LYS A 47 13.60 -5.73 9.78
CA LYS A 47 13.98 -5.09 11.05
C LYS A 47 12.77 -4.43 11.73
N ASP A 48 11.56 -4.78 11.29
CA ASP A 48 10.28 -4.23 11.75
C ASP A 48 10.15 -2.71 11.55
N ARG A 49 10.93 -2.13 10.63
CA ARG A 49 10.80 -0.71 10.27
C ARG A 49 9.69 -0.56 9.26
N GLU A 50 8.82 0.43 9.47
CA GLU A 50 7.79 0.76 8.50
C GLU A 50 8.41 1.33 7.23
N ILE A 51 8.15 0.68 6.11
CA ILE A 51 8.65 1.10 4.80
C ILE A 51 7.55 1.70 3.94
N ASN A 52 6.30 1.27 4.11
CA ASN A 52 5.16 1.88 3.46
C ASN A 52 3.96 1.92 4.41
N ARG A 53 3.14 2.96 4.30
CA ARG A 53 1.84 3.06 4.94
C ARG A 53 0.81 3.60 3.96
N TYR A 54 -0.37 3.02 3.98
CA TYR A 54 -1.47 3.29 3.06
C TYR A 54 -2.73 3.59 3.86
N TYR A 55 -3.47 4.61 3.44
CA TYR A 55 -4.68 5.10 4.08
C TYR A 55 -5.80 5.13 3.06
N TYR A 56 -6.89 4.44 3.36
CA TYR A 56 -8.02 4.27 2.47
C TYR A 56 -9.27 4.94 3.05
N GLU A 57 -10.20 5.28 2.16
CA GLU A 57 -11.55 5.70 2.51
C GLU A 57 -12.49 5.13 1.45
N ASN A 58 -13.55 4.45 1.88
CA ASN A 58 -14.51 3.76 1.01
C ASN A 58 -13.82 2.82 0.00
N GLY A 59 -12.81 2.07 0.45
CA GLY A 59 -12.07 1.13 -0.39
C GLY A 59 -11.07 1.77 -1.35
N ILE A 60 -10.89 3.09 -1.35
CA ILE A 60 -10.03 3.81 -2.32
C ILE A 60 -8.87 4.49 -1.59
N LEU A 61 -7.66 4.40 -2.14
CA LEU A 61 -6.47 5.03 -1.55
C LEU A 61 -6.65 6.56 -1.53
N GLN A 62 -6.48 7.15 -0.34
CA GLN A 62 -6.46 8.59 -0.14
C GLN A 62 -5.04 9.11 0.00
N TYR A 63 -4.20 8.35 0.70
CA TYR A 63 -2.83 8.76 0.99
C TYR A 63 -1.91 7.56 1.17
N ALA A 64 -0.68 7.67 0.70
CA ALA A 64 0.38 6.69 0.95
C ALA A 64 1.69 7.40 1.28
N LYS A 65 2.44 6.83 2.24
CA LYS A 65 3.77 7.27 2.63
C LYS A 65 4.75 6.12 2.41
N MET A 66 5.82 6.37 1.67
CA MET A 66 6.79 5.36 1.25
C MET A 66 8.20 5.82 1.64
N HIS A 67 8.84 5.10 2.54
CA HIS A 67 10.18 5.40 3.02
C HIS A 67 11.21 4.71 2.14
N HIS A 68 11.94 5.50 1.36
CA HIS A 68 13.09 5.05 0.59
C HIS A 68 14.39 5.59 1.23
N PRO A 69 15.55 4.91 1.09
CA PRO A 69 16.81 5.40 1.63
C PRO A 69 17.21 6.81 1.17
N LEU A 70 16.74 7.24 -0.01
CA LEU A 70 17.02 8.56 -0.59
C LEU A 70 16.03 9.65 -0.14
N GLY A 71 14.94 9.28 0.54
CA GLY A 71 13.90 10.21 0.92
C GLY A 71 12.55 9.54 1.10
N THR A 72 11.61 10.27 1.68
CA THR A 72 10.22 9.82 1.81
C THR A 72 9.41 10.34 0.64
N MET A 73 8.71 9.43 -0.04
CA MET A 73 7.75 9.75 -1.09
C MET A 73 6.35 9.72 -0.50
N GLU A 74 5.52 10.68 -0.89
CA GLU A 74 4.13 10.79 -0.45
C GLU A 74 3.24 10.82 -1.69
N LEU A 75 2.20 9.97 -1.69
CA LEU A 75 1.17 9.95 -2.71
C LEU A 75 -0.12 10.43 -2.07
N LYS A 76 -0.76 11.44 -2.64
CA LYS A 76 -2.04 11.95 -2.13
C LYS A 76 -3.04 11.98 -3.27
N ARG A 77 -4.23 11.44 -3.04
CA ARG A 77 -5.33 11.56 -3.98
C ARG A 77 -5.72 13.03 -4.11
N VAL A 78 -5.81 13.49 -5.36
CA VAL A 78 -6.34 14.81 -5.70
C VAL A 78 -7.64 14.57 -6.45
N ILE A 79 -8.70 15.23 -6.01
CA ILE A 79 -9.97 15.26 -6.73
C ILE A 79 -9.93 16.56 -7.54
N GLU A 80 -9.73 16.45 -8.84
CA GLU A 80 -9.91 17.58 -9.73
C GLU A 80 -11.41 17.85 -9.85
N SER A 81 -11.84 19.04 -9.44
CA SER A 81 -13.19 19.50 -9.72
C SER A 81 -13.27 19.81 -11.21
N SER A 82 -13.91 18.93 -11.98
CA SER A 82 -14.32 19.25 -13.35
C SER A 82 -15.36 20.36 -13.24
N ASN A 83 -14.99 21.58 -13.63
CA ASN A 83 -15.98 22.64 -13.84
C ASN A 83 -16.69 22.32 -15.16
N ASP A 84 -17.81 21.61 -15.07
CA ASP A 84 -18.80 21.50 -16.16
C ASP A 84 -19.62 22.80 -16.28
#